data_AF-A0A834H2E8-F1
#
_entry.id   AF-A0A834H2E8-F1
#
_cell.length_a   1.000
_cell.length_b   1.000
_cell.length_c   1.000
_cell.angle_alpha   90.00
_cell.angle_beta   90.00
_cell.angle_gamma   90.00
#
_symmetry.space_group_name_H-M   'P 1'
#
loop_
_entity.id
_entity.type
_entity.pdbx_description
1 polymer ?
#
loop_
_entity_poly.entity_id
_entity_poly.type
_entity_poly.pdbx_seq_one_letter_code
_entity_poly.pdbx_strand_id
1 'polypeptide(L)'
;MAHALRLSFLLLVFCLSISKVLTIDLVDGVCAKTKNPSFCRVALRSNARSATANLTELGGIAIDLTLRNSIATLTKINTLKGQTKEFELRKRLESCFTEYEKVVETYCPYAKGSMAFHDYIHMYAAGDFVRLSYPSEFLSGITGWHVSGIIRSLTFITNKRTDGPFGGVAGNIDSAFEYKLGEDNKFARFHGTAGTYNLNSIGVYLKPMTTLTNVNNAKGHIKNEKV
;
A
#
# COMPACT_ATOMS: atom_id res chain seq x y z
N MET A 1 24.03 58.18 -7.81
CA MET A 1 23.04 57.35 -8.52
C MET A 1 23.63 56.04 -9.07
N ALA A 2 24.78 56.03 -9.77
CA ALA A 2 25.36 54.82 -10.35
C ALA A 2 25.77 53.71 -9.35
N HIS A 3 26.27 54.07 -8.17
CA HIS A 3 26.65 53.09 -7.12
C HIS A 3 25.43 52.38 -6.51
N ALA A 4 24.31 53.08 -6.34
CA ALA A 4 23.06 52.49 -5.85
C ALA A 4 22.47 51.50 -6.86
N LEU A 5 22.58 51.80 -8.17
CA LEU A 5 22.17 50.86 -9.22
C LEU A 5 23.04 49.58 -9.24
N ARG A 6 24.36 49.70 -9.04
CA ARG A 6 25.28 48.55 -9.00
C ARG A 6 25.02 47.65 -7.79
N LEU A 7 24.76 48.24 -6.62
CA LEU A 7 24.45 47.47 -5.41
C LEU A 7 23.09 46.77 -5.53
N SER A 8 22.10 47.45 -6.09
CA SER A 8 20.78 46.87 -6.39
C SER A 8 20.89 45.69 -7.37
N PHE A 9 21.68 45.83 -8.44
CA PHE A 9 21.92 44.76 -9.41
C PHE A 9 22.62 43.54 -8.78
N LEU A 10 23.63 43.77 -7.93
CA LEU A 10 24.32 42.69 -7.20
C LEU A 10 23.40 41.95 -6.23
N LEU A 11 22.55 42.68 -5.50
CA LEU A 11 21.53 42.10 -4.62
C LEU A 11 20.49 41.28 -5.41
N LEU A 12 20.10 41.75 -6.60
CA LEU A 12 19.15 41.04 -7.46
C LEU A 12 19.77 39.74 -8.03
N VAL A 13 21.03 39.76 -8.47
CA VAL A 13 21.78 38.58 -8.91
C VAL A 13 22.01 37.60 -7.76
N PHE A 14 22.34 38.10 -6.57
CA PHE A 14 22.49 37.30 -5.36
C PHE A 14 21.17 36.66 -4.93
N CYS A 15 20.06 37.42 -4.95
CA CYS A 15 18.72 36.89 -4.72
C CYS A 15 18.33 35.83 -5.75
N LEU A 16 18.55 36.06 -7.05
CA LEU A 16 18.28 35.08 -8.11
C LEU A 16 19.11 33.80 -7.96
N SER A 17 20.30 33.92 -7.39
CA SER A 17 21.19 32.79 -7.10
C SER A 17 20.75 32.02 -5.85
N ILE A 18 20.34 32.72 -4.77
CA ILE A 18 19.79 32.11 -3.55
C ILE A 18 18.45 31.43 -3.82
N SER A 19 17.59 32.02 -4.66
CA SER A 19 16.30 31.43 -5.05
C SER A 19 16.48 30.06 -5.71
N LYS A 20 17.58 29.83 -6.43
CA LYS A 20 17.91 28.51 -7.00
C LYS A 20 18.48 27.54 -5.96
N VAL A 21 19.13 28.05 -4.91
CA VAL A 21 19.78 27.24 -3.86
C VAL A 21 18.77 26.75 -2.82
N LEU A 22 17.64 27.45 -2.61
CA LEU A 22 16.66 27.11 -1.58
C LEU A 22 15.47 26.23 -2.01
N THR A 23 15.35 25.88 -3.28
CA THR A 23 14.31 24.92 -3.72
C THR A 23 14.86 23.51 -3.61
N ILE A 24 14.35 22.72 -2.66
CA ILE A 24 14.58 21.28 -2.64
C ILE A 24 14.12 20.72 -3.99
N ASP A 25 15.04 20.09 -4.73
CA ASP A 25 14.71 19.37 -5.97
C ASP A 25 13.56 18.41 -5.68
N LEU A 26 12.47 18.50 -6.45
CA LEU A 26 11.26 17.73 -6.20
C LEU A 26 11.56 16.22 -6.20
N VAL A 27 12.48 15.78 -7.07
CA VAL A 27 12.95 14.39 -7.11
C VAL A 27 13.62 14.01 -5.80
N ASP A 28 14.51 14.85 -5.26
CA ASP A 28 15.18 14.59 -3.98
C ASP A 28 14.18 14.58 -2.81
N GLY A 29 13.20 15.49 -2.82
CA GLY A 29 12.12 15.55 -1.82
C GLY A 29 11.27 14.27 -1.79
N VAL A 30 10.85 13.78 -2.97
CA VAL A 30 10.10 12.52 -3.10
C VAL A 30 10.98 11.33 -2.72
N CYS A 31 12.21 11.26 -3.24
CA CYS A 31 13.08 10.12 -3.01
C CYS A 31 13.52 9.96 -1.56
N ALA A 32 13.64 11.05 -0.79
CA ALA A 32 13.92 11.01 0.64
C ALA A 32 12.83 10.28 1.46
N LYS A 33 11.61 10.17 0.93
CA LYS A 33 10.49 9.43 1.55
C LYS A 33 10.40 7.97 1.12
N THR A 34 11.26 7.52 0.20
CA THR A 34 11.24 6.13 -0.29
C THR A 34 12.12 5.23 0.57
N LYS A 35 11.85 3.91 0.53
CA LYS A 35 12.68 2.90 1.20
C LYS A 35 14.10 2.81 0.64
N ASN A 36 14.29 3.17 -0.63
CA ASN A 36 15.60 3.17 -1.27
C ASN A 36 15.82 4.49 -2.02
N PRO A 37 16.25 5.56 -1.31
CA PRO A 37 16.43 6.88 -1.89
C PRO A 37 17.46 6.90 -3.03
N SER A 38 18.51 6.07 -2.93
CA SER A 38 19.58 6.01 -3.94
C SER A 38 19.04 5.48 -5.28
N PHE A 39 18.33 4.35 -5.24
CA PHE A 39 17.68 3.77 -6.40
C PHE A 39 16.63 4.72 -6.98
N CYS A 40 15.80 5.34 -6.12
CA CYS A 40 14.77 6.28 -6.54
C CYS A 40 15.35 7.42 -7.38
N ARG A 41 16.43 8.06 -6.92
CA ARG A 41 17.06 9.17 -7.66
C ARG A 41 17.56 8.71 -9.02
N VAL A 42 18.25 7.57 -9.07
CA VAL A 42 18.76 7.01 -10.33
C VAL A 42 17.61 6.69 -11.29
N ALA A 43 16.55 6.04 -10.78
CA ALA A 43 15.41 5.64 -11.57
C ALA A 43 14.62 6.83 -12.12
N LEU A 44 14.27 7.82 -11.29
CA LEU A 44 13.51 8.99 -11.74
C LEU A 44 14.32 9.87 -12.68
N ARG A 45 15.60 10.12 -12.36
CA ARG A 45 16.50 10.94 -13.20
C ARG A 45 16.90 10.23 -14.50
N SER A 46 16.63 8.94 -14.66
CA SER A 46 16.79 8.26 -15.95
C SER A 46 15.84 8.79 -17.02
N ASN A 47 14.77 9.49 -16.62
CA ASN A 47 13.87 10.18 -17.52
C ASN A 47 14.14 11.68 -17.48
N ALA A 48 14.56 12.27 -18.59
CA ALA A 48 14.88 13.70 -18.69
C ALA A 48 13.69 14.61 -18.30
N ARG A 49 12.45 14.14 -18.47
CA ARG A 49 11.24 14.89 -18.08
C ARG A 49 11.09 15.07 -16.57
N SER A 50 11.78 14.27 -15.76
CA SER A 50 11.72 14.38 -14.29
C SER A 50 12.25 15.71 -13.75
N ALA A 51 13.17 16.36 -14.47
CA ALA A 51 13.80 17.61 -14.04
C ALA A 51 12.84 18.79 -13.94
N THR A 52 11.74 18.76 -14.68
CA THR A 52 10.72 19.84 -14.71
C THR A 52 9.33 19.34 -14.38
N ALA A 53 9.20 18.07 -14.00
CA ALA A 53 7.91 17.44 -13.70
C ALA A 53 7.32 18.00 -12.41
N ASN A 54 6.01 18.24 -12.39
CA ASN A 54 5.26 18.38 -11.14
C ASN A 54 5.05 17.01 -10.47
N LEU A 55 4.43 16.96 -9.28
CA LEU A 55 4.21 15.71 -8.54
C LEU A 55 3.40 14.66 -9.33
N THR A 56 2.37 15.09 -10.06
CA THR A 56 1.55 14.20 -10.88
C THR A 56 2.35 13.69 -12.08
N GLU A 57 3.12 14.53 -12.74
CA GLU A 57 3.98 14.09 -13.84
C GLU A 57 5.08 13.14 -13.35
N LEU A 58 5.65 13.40 -12.17
CA LEU A 58 6.70 12.58 -11.58
C LEU A 58 6.18 11.20 -11.14
N GLY A 59 4.97 11.12 -10.56
CA GLY A 59 4.35 9.83 -10.27
C GLY A 59 3.98 9.07 -11.55
N GLY A 60 3.56 9.76 -12.61
CA GLY A 60 3.33 9.14 -13.92
C GLY A 60 4.62 8.53 -14.50
N ILE A 61 5.74 9.23 -14.38
CA ILE A 61 7.07 8.71 -14.74
C ILE A 61 7.41 7.45 -13.92
N ALA A 62 7.13 7.45 -12.61
CA ALA A 62 7.37 6.30 -11.74
C ALA A 62 6.53 5.08 -12.12
N ILE A 63 5.25 5.28 -12.49
CA ILE A 63 4.37 4.22 -12.98
C ILE A 63 4.89 3.68 -14.32
N ASP A 64 5.28 4.55 -15.25
CA ASP A 64 5.80 4.11 -16.56
C ASP A 64 7.11 3.32 -16.42
N LEU A 65 7.99 3.71 -15.48
CA LEU A 65 9.19 2.94 -15.13
C LEU A 65 8.82 1.56 -14.58
N THR A 66 7.84 1.50 -13.68
CA THR A 66 7.35 0.25 -13.10
C THR A 66 6.76 -0.66 -14.16
N LEU A 67 5.89 -0.13 -15.03
CA LEU A 67 5.29 -0.87 -16.14
C LEU A 67 6.35 -1.47 -17.07
N ARG A 68 7.34 -0.67 -17.52
CA ARG A 68 8.42 -1.17 -18.38
C ARG A 68 9.22 -2.28 -17.72
N ASN A 69 9.59 -2.11 -16.45
CA ASN A 69 10.35 -3.11 -15.72
C ASN A 69 9.55 -4.40 -15.50
N SER A 70 8.25 -4.27 -15.21
CA SER A 70 7.34 -5.41 -15.05
C SER A 70 7.14 -6.18 -16.35
N ILE A 71 6.97 -5.50 -17.48
CA ILE A 71 6.90 -6.15 -18.81
C ILE A 71 8.19 -6.92 -19.08
N ALA A 72 9.35 -6.30 -18.89
CA ALA A 72 10.64 -6.96 -19.11
C ALA A 72 10.82 -8.20 -18.21
N THR A 73 10.38 -8.09 -16.95
CA THR A 73 10.42 -9.21 -15.99
C THR A 73 9.46 -10.32 -16.37
N LEU A 74 8.23 -10.00 -16.78
CA LEU A 74 7.23 -10.95 -17.25
C LEU A 74 7.74 -11.74 -18.47
N THR A 75 8.35 -11.05 -19.45
CA THR A 75 9.00 -11.68 -20.60
C THR A 75 10.07 -12.67 -20.15
N LYS A 76 10.94 -12.26 -19.22
CA LYS A 76 12.02 -13.13 -18.70
C LYS A 76 11.48 -14.34 -17.94
N ILE A 77 10.46 -14.16 -17.11
CA ILE A 77 9.79 -15.26 -16.40
C ILE A 77 9.21 -16.26 -17.41
N ASN A 78 8.53 -15.78 -18.45
CA ASN A 78 7.93 -16.65 -19.45
C ASN A 78 8.99 -17.47 -20.21
N THR A 79 10.13 -16.84 -20.56
CA THR A 79 11.27 -17.55 -21.16
C THR A 79 11.79 -18.64 -20.23
N LEU A 80 12.07 -18.32 -18.96
CA LEU A 80 12.59 -19.29 -17.98
C LEU A 80 11.60 -20.44 -17.75
N LYS A 81 10.30 -20.13 -17.69
CA LYS A 81 9.22 -21.10 -17.52
C LYS A 81 9.18 -22.10 -18.68
N GLY A 82 9.36 -21.63 -19.92
CA GLY A 82 9.41 -22.48 -21.11
C GLY A 82 10.68 -23.33 -21.22
N GLN A 83 11.78 -22.89 -20.61
CA GLN A 83 13.07 -23.59 -20.65
C GLN A 83 13.24 -24.65 -19.56
N THR A 84 12.55 -24.51 -18.42
CA THR A 84 12.73 -25.42 -17.28
C THR A 84 11.93 -26.71 -17.43
N LYS A 85 12.58 -27.83 -17.06
CA LYS A 85 11.94 -29.15 -16.91
C LYS A 85 11.56 -29.46 -15.47
N GLU A 86 12.07 -28.68 -14.50
CA GLU A 86 11.78 -28.88 -13.09
C GLU A 86 10.36 -28.44 -12.75
N PHE A 87 9.55 -29.38 -12.26
CA PHE A 87 8.14 -29.16 -11.97
C PHE A 87 7.89 -28.06 -10.93
N GLU A 88 8.62 -28.10 -9.81
CA GLU A 88 8.45 -27.11 -8.72
C GLU A 88 8.94 -25.72 -9.12
N LEU A 89 10.04 -25.63 -9.88
CA LEU A 89 10.52 -24.36 -10.42
C LEU A 89 9.51 -23.79 -11.43
N ARG A 90 8.94 -24.63 -12.30
CA ARG A 90 7.91 -24.20 -13.26
C ARG A 90 6.68 -23.64 -12.55
N LYS A 91 6.17 -24.31 -11.51
CA LYS A 91 5.04 -23.81 -10.69
C LYS A 91 5.34 -22.47 -10.04
N ARG A 92 6.55 -22.29 -9.50
CA ARG A 92 6.96 -21.00 -8.91
C ARG A 92 7.00 -19.90 -9.96
N LEU A 93 7.53 -20.19 -11.15
CA LEU A 93 7.55 -19.24 -12.27
C LEU A 93 6.15 -18.92 -12.80
N GLU A 94 5.22 -19.87 -12.80
CA GLU A 94 3.80 -19.62 -13.11
C GLU A 94 3.17 -18.65 -12.11
N SER A 95 3.40 -18.85 -10.81
CA SER A 95 2.94 -17.91 -9.80
C SER A 95 3.54 -16.51 -9.98
N CYS A 96 4.85 -16.40 -10.23
CA CYS A 96 5.48 -15.12 -10.54
C CYS A 96 4.89 -14.49 -11.80
N PHE A 97 4.63 -15.28 -12.85
CA PHE A 97 4.04 -14.80 -14.09
C PHE A 97 2.67 -14.16 -13.83
N THR A 98 1.77 -14.86 -13.15
CA THR A 98 0.43 -14.36 -12.82
C THR A 98 0.47 -13.08 -11.97
N GLU A 99 1.41 -12.95 -11.04
CA GLU A 99 1.55 -11.71 -10.25
C GLU A 99 2.05 -10.53 -11.10
N TYR A 100 3.04 -10.73 -11.97
CA TYR A 100 3.51 -9.67 -12.85
C TYR A 100 2.50 -9.30 -13.94
N GLU A 101 1.70 -10.25 -14.40
CA GLU A 101 0.60 -10.01 -15.35
C GLU A 101 -0.43 -9.05 -14.74
N LYS A 102 -0.85 -9.26 -13.48
CA LYS A 102 -1.72 -8.32 -12.76
C LYS A 102 -1.12 -6.91 -12.67
N VAL A 103 0.19 -6.81 -12.43
CA VAL A 103 0.87 -5.50 -12.38
C VAL A 103 0.76 -4.77 -13.71
N VAL A 104 0.96 -5.47 -14.82
CA VAL A 104 0.94 -4.91 -16.17
C VAL A 104 -0.47 -4.59 -16.64
N GLU A 105 -1.42 -5.50 -16.43
CA GLU A 105 -2.76 -5.41 -17.02
C GLU A 105 -3.75 -4.66 -16.13
N THR A 106 -3.56 -4.71 -14.80
CA THR A 106 -4.50 -4.12 -13.85
C THR A 106 -3.88 -2.92 -13.13
N TYR A 107 -2.77 -3.12 -12.41
CA TYR A 107 -2.32 -2.11 -11.45
C TYR A 107 -1.70 -0.87 -12.11
N CYS A 108 -0.84 -1.04 -13.12
CA CYS A 108 -0.23 0.12 -13.80
C CYS A 108 -1.26 0.95 -14.59
N PRO A 109 -2.17 0.36 -15.40
CA PRO A 109 -3.22 1.12 -16.09
C PRO A 109 -4.14 1.85 -15.12
N TYR A 110 -4.53 1.18 -14.03
CA TYR A 110 -5.38 1.77 -13.01
C TYR A 110 -4.69 2.96 -12.32
N ALA A 111 -3.47 2.78 -11.83
CA ALA A 111 -2.71 3.85 -11.19
C ALA A 111 -2.51 5.05 -12.12
N LYS A 112 -2.26 4.79 -13.42
CA LYS A 112 -2.11 5.85 -14.43
C LYS A 112 -3.41 6.62 -14.67
N GLY A 113 -4.55 5.91 -14.71
CA GLY A 113 -5.88 6.52 -14.81
C GLY A 113 -6.19 7.39 -13.58
N SER A 114 -6.05 6.84 -12.38
CA SER A 114 -6.28 7.55 -11.11
C SER A 114 -5.44 8.82 -10.98
N MET A 115 -4.15 8.76 -11.38
CA MET A 115 -3.28 9.93 -11.38
C MET A 115 -3.74 11.06 -12.31
N ALA A 116 -4.32 10.74 -13.47
CA ALA A 116 -4.84 11.75 -14.39
C ALA A 116 -6.04 12.53 -13.81
N PHE A 117 -6.81 11.90 -12.92
CA PHE A 117 -7.95 12.50 -12.24
C PHE A 117 -7.62 13.09 -10.87
N HIS A 118 -6.34 13.12 -10.46
CA HIS A 118 -5.91 13.49 -9.11
C HIS A 118 -6.61 12.67 -8.01
N ASP A 119 -7.03 11.45 -8.35
CA ASP A 119 -7.73 10.53 -7.48
C ASP A 119 -6.73 9.60 -6.79
N TYR A 120 -6.03 10.16 -5.80
CA TYR A 120 -4.97 9.45 -5.08
C TYR A 120 -5.51 8.43 -4.07
N ILE A 121 -6.83 8.42 -3.81
CA ILE A 121 -7.50 7.51 -2.88
C ILE A 121 -7.48 6.07 -3.40
N HIS A 122 -7.30 5.90 -4.71
CA HIS A 122 -7.30 4.61 -5.38
C HIS A 122 -5.91 4.11 -5.83
N MET A 123 -4.83 4.89 -5.65
CA MET A 123 -3.46 4.49 -6.02
C MET A 123 -2.81 3.48 -5.04
N TYR A 124 -3.63 2.65 -4.37
CA TYR A 124 -3.18 1.60 -3.44
C TYR A 124 -2.89 0.27 -4.16
N ALA A 125 -1.95 0.28 -5.12
CA ALA A 125 -1.31 -0.95 -5.59
C ALA A 125 -0.25 -1.49 -4.61
N ALA A 126 0.00 -0.76 -3.52
CA ALA A 126 0.58 -1.30 -2.29
C ALA A 126 -0.45 -1.04 -1.19
N GLY A 127 -1.30 -2.02 -0.89
CA GLY A 127 -2.36 -1.85 0.11
C GLY A 127 -1.82 -1.32 1.44
N ASP A 128 -2.67 -0.63 2.20
CA ASP A 128 -2.33 -0.28 3.56
C ASP A 128 -2.07 -1.55 4.39
N PHE A 129 -0.90 -1.59 5.02
CA PHE A 129 -0.52 -2.72 5.86
C PHE A 129 -0.74 -2.36 7.33
N VAL A 130 -1.68 -3.05 7.97
CA VAL A 130 -1.76 -3.08 9.44
C VAL A 130 -0.63 -3.97 9.96
N ARG A 131 0.48 -3.34 10.35
CA ARG A 131 1.62 -4.06 10.96
C ARG A 131 1.46 -4.10 12.47
N LEU A 132 1.56 -5.30 13.04
CA LEU A 132 1.55 -5.51 14.49
C LEU A 132 2.96 -5.78 14.99
N SER A 133 3.30 -5.16 16.11
CA SER A 133 4.57 -5.38 16.83
C SER A 133 4.54 -6.70 17.61
N TYR A 134 4.50 -7.83 16.91
CA TYR A 134 4.47 -9.17 17.53
C TYR A 134 5.72 -9.42 18.41
N PRO A 135 5.59 -10.06 19.59
CA PRO A 135 4.36 -10.56 20.22
C PRO A 135 3.62 -9.53 21.10
N SER A 136 4.19 -8.34 21.27
CA SER A 136 3.69 -7.33 22.22
C SER A 136 2.38 -6.66 21.79
N GLU A 137 2.06 -6.73 20.50
CA GLU A 137 0.86 -6.16 19.91
C GLU A 137 0.06 -7.25 19.20
N PHE A 138 -1.23 -7.34 19.53
CA PHE A 138 -2.14 -8.33 18.99
C PHE A 138 -3.52 -7.71 18.75
N LEU A 139 -4.23 -8.27 17.77
CA LEU A 139 -5.59 -7.87 17.45
C LEU A 139 -6.52 -8.23 18.61
N SER A 140 -7.35 -7.28 19.04
CA SER A 140 -8.33 -7.41 20.12
C SER A 140 -9.77 -7.16 19.65
N GLY A 141 -9.96 -6.49 18.51
CA GLY A 141 -11.27 -6.26 17.93
C GLY A 141 -11.23 -5.79 16.48
N ILE A 142 -12.41 -5.75 15.87
CA ILE A 142 -12.66 -5.18 14.55
C ILE A 142 -13.95 -4.39 14.64
N THR A 143 -13.94 -3.17 14.13
CA THR A 143 -15.15 -2.39 13.92
C THR A 143 -15.26 -2.02 12.44
N GLY A 144 -16.43 -1.56 12.03
CA GLY A 144 -16.60 -1.11 10.67
C GLY A 144 -17.98 -0.58 10.40
N TRP A 145 -18.20 -0.25 9.14
CA TRP A 145 -19.47 0.26 8.65
C TRP A 145 -19.91 -0.57 7.45
N HIS A 146 -21.21 -0.82 7.36
CA HIS A 146 -21.81 -1.53 6.24
C HIS A 146 -23.08 -0.83 5.74
N VAL A 147 -23.40 -1.03 4.47
CA VAL A 147 -24.67 -0.60 3.86
C VAL A 147 -25.32 -1.82 3.24
N SER A 148 -26.54 -2.14 3.71
CA SER A 148 -27.29 -3.31 3.22
C SER A 148 -26.48 -4.61 3.23
N GLY A 149 -25.66 -4.82 4.26
CA GLY A 149 -24.81 -6.02 4.41
C GLY A 149 -23.49 -5.99 3.64
N ILE A 150 -23.19 -4.94 2.89
CA ILE A 150 -21.90 -4.77 2.19
C ILE A 150 -20.95 -3.96 3.07
N ILE A 151 -19.78 -4.51 3.38
CA ILE A 151 -18.76 -3.83 4.20
C ILE A 151 -18.17 -2.67 3.40
N ARG A 152 -18.24 -1.48 3.99
CA ARG A 152 -17.78 -0.21 3.42
C ARG A 152 -16.46 0.25 4.02
N SER A 153 -16.28 -0.01 5.31
CA SER A 153 -15.00 0.23 5.97
C SER A 153 -14.73 -0.74 7.11
N LEU A 154 -13.43 -0.92 7.40
CA LEU A 154 -12.92 -1.72 8.50
C LEU A 154 -11.95 -0.91 9.34
N THR A 155 -12.02 -1.07 10.66
CA THR A 155 -11.06 -0.53 11.61
C THR A 155 -10.59 -1.67 12.49
N PHE A 156 -9.28 -1.86 12.58
CA PHE A 156 -8.67 -2.89 13.41
C PHE A 156 -8.31 -2.32 14.77
N ILE A 157 -8.69 -3.01 15.83
CA ILE A 157 -8.39 -2.63 17.20
C ILE A 157 -7.36 -3.62 17.73
N THR A 158 -6.25 -3.10 18.26
CA THR A 158 -5.20 -3.87 18.92
C THR A 158 -5.17 -3.52 20.41
N ASN A 159 -4.41 -4.28 21.19
CA ASN A 159 -4.16 -3.94 22.60
C ASN A 159 -3.33 -2.65 22.78
N LYS A 160 -2.85 -2.02 21.69
CA LYS A 160 -2.03 -0.79 21.74
C LYS A 160 -2.62 0.39 20.98
N ARG A 161 -3.37 0.15 19.91
CA ARG A 161 -3.82 1.20 19.00
C ARG A 161 -5.04 0.76 18.19
N THR A 162 -5.62 1.74 17.52
CA THR A 162 -6.68 1.57 16.52
C THR A 162 -6.13 1.97 15.16
N ASP A 163 -6.41 1.18 14.12
CA ASP A 163 -5.91 1.37 12.76
C ASP A 163 -7.07 1.35 11.76
N GLY A 164 -7.23 2.42 10.98
CA GLY A 164 -8.37 2.65 10.08
C GLY A 164 -9.14 3.93 10.40
N PRO A 165 -10.32 4.13 9.80
CA PRO A 165 -11.04 3.19 8.93
C PRO A 165 -10.39 3.02 7.55
N PHE A 166 -10.28 1.78 7.10
CA PHE A 166 -9.90 1.39 5.75
C PHE A 166 -11.16 1.22 4.90
N GLY A 167 -11.31 2.04 3.86
CA GLY A 167 -12.52 2.14 3.05
C GLY A 167 -13.23 3.49 3.26
N GLY A 168 -14.45 3.62 2.73
CA GLY A 168 -15.18 4.89 2.70
C GLY A 168 -16.56 4.79 3.34
N VAL A 169 -16.80 5.62 4.36
CA VAL A 169 -18.11 5.77 5.01
C VAL A 169 -19.00 6.64 4.12
N ALA A 170 -20.17 6.14 3.72
CA ALA A 170 -21.11 6.84 2.84
C ALA A 170 -22.24 7.50 3.65
N GLY A 171 -21.89 8.35 4.61
CA GLY A 171 -22.86 9.19 5.32
C GLY A 171 -23.91 8.44 6.14
N ASN A 172 -25.12 8.98 6.21
CA ASN A 172 -26.15 8.67 7.21
C ASN A 172 -26.82 7.28 7.07
N ILE A 173 -26.52 6.53 6.00
CA ILE A 173 -27.12 5.21 5.72
C ILE A 173 -26.25 4.04 6.19
N ASP A 174 -25.05 4.33 6.66
CA ASP A 174 -24.10 3.32 7.12
C ASP A 174 -24.49 2.84 8.53
N SER A 175 -24.53 1.52 8.70
CA SER A 175 -24.71 0.88 10.01
C SER A 175 -23.37 0.42 10.56
N ALA A 176 -23.08 0.74 11.81
CA ALA A 176 -21.86 0.34 12.48
C ALA A 176 -21.93 -1.12 12.95
N PHE A 177 -20.80 -1.81 12.92
CA PHE A 177 -20.62 -3.09 13.58
C PHE A 177 -19.35 -3.11 14.42
N GLU A 178 -19.35 -3.97 15.44
CA GLU A 178 -18.21 -4.21 16.31
C GLU A 178 -18.13 -5.70 16.67
N TYR A 179 -16.92 -6.24 16.58
CA TYR A 179 -16.59 -7.58 17.04
C TYR A 179 -15.36 -7.53 17.94
N LYS A 180 -15.52 -7.97 19.20
CA LYS A 180 -14.43 -8.08 20.16
C LYS A 180 -13.98 -9.54 20.25
N LEU A 181 -12.66 -9.77 20.14
CA LEU A 181 -12.11 -11.12 20.17
C LEU A 181 -12.18 -11.76 21.57
N GLY A 182 -12.27 -10.94 22.62
CA GLY A 182 -12.28 -11.39 24.02
C GLY A 182 -10.89 -11.66 24.58
N GLU A 183 -10.77 -11.70 25.90
CA GLU A 183 -9.47 -11.78 26.60
C GLU A 183 -8.79 -13.14 26.48
N ASP A 184 -9.56 -14.23 26.32
CA ASP A 184 -9.03 -15.60 26.30
C ASP A 184 -8.72 -16.14 24.89
N ASN A 185 -8.80 -15.30 23.87
CA ASN A 185 -8.66 -15.72 22.47
C ASN A 185 -7.48 -15.03 21.80
N LYS A 186 -6.70 -15.80 21.02
CA LYS A 186 -5.72 -15.27 20.08
C LYS A 186 -6.29 -15.28 18.67
N PHE A 187 -6.12 -14.17 17.97
CA PHE A 187 -6.32 -14.12 16.53
C PHE A 187 -5.48 -15.19 15.83
N ALA A 188 -6.10 -15.98 14.95
CA ALA A 188 -5.40 -16.93 14.10
C ALA A 188 -5.39 -16.48 12.64
N ARG A 189 -6.57 -16.24 12.05
CA ARG A 189 -6.69 -15.78 10.65
C ARG A 189 -8.06 -15.14 10.40
N PHE A 190 -8.15 -14.39 9.30
CA PHE A 190 -9.44 -13.96 8.74
C PHE A 190 -10.02 -15.00 7.79
N HIS A 191 -11.34 -14.90 7.57
CA HIS A 191 -12.05 -15.51 6.46
C HIS A 191 -13.15 -14.57 5.97
N GLY A 192 -13.73 -14.83 4.81
CA GLY A 192 -14.75 -13.96 4.26
C GLY A 192 -15.03 -14.21 2.79
N THR A 193 -15.84 -13.33 2.21
CA THR A 193 -16.17 -13.33 0.78
C THR A 193 -16.02 -11.93 0.21
N ALA A 194 -15.44 -11.83 -0.99
CA ALA A 194 -15.30 -10.58 -1.73
C ALA A 194 -16.00 -10.71 -3.09
N GLY A 195 -16.59 -9.61 -3.55
CA GLY A 195 -17.04 -9.42 -4.93
C GLY A 195 -15.98 -8.68 -5.75
N THR A 196 -16.35 -8.29 -6.98
CA THR A 196 -15.44 -7.57 -7.90
C THR A 196 -14.95 -6.24 -7.33
N TYR A 197 -15.78 -5.54 -6.56
CA TYR A 197 -15.49 -4.19 -6.06
C TYR A 197 -15.75 -3.99 -4.57
N ASN A 198 -16.06 -5.05 -3.81
CA ASN A 198 -16.52 -4.92 -2.44
C ASN A 198 -16.22 -6.15 -1.58
N LEU A 199 -16.17 -5.95 -0.27
CA LEU A 199 -16.11 -7.03 0.71
C LEU A 199 -17.54 -7.35 1.16
N ASN A 200 -18.00 -8.58 0.92
CA ASN A 200 -19.35 -9.02 1.25
C ASN A 200 -19.44 -9.53 2.69
N SER A 201 -18.40 -10.20 3.18
CA SER A 201 -18.35 -10.69 4.56
C SER A 201 -16.92 -10.79 5.06
N ILE A 202 -16.75 -10.63 6.38
CA ILE A 202 -15.51 -10.87 7.10
C ILE A 202 -15.82 -11.63 8.38
N GLY A 203 -14.96 -12.57 8.72
CA GLY A 203 -15.01 -13.31 9.97
C GLY A 203 -13.61 -13.63 10.46
N VAL A 204 -13.53 -14.10 11.70
CA VAL A 204 -12.27 -14.34 12.39
C VAL A 204 -12.23 -15.75 12.93
N TYR A 205 -11.13 -16.44 12.66
CA TYR A 205 -10.80 -17.67 13.36
C TYR A 205 -9.96 -17.36 14.60
N LEU A 206 -10.42 -17.86 15.74
CA LEU A 206 -9.75 -17.70 17.02
C LEU A 206 -9.11 -19.01 17.47
N LYS A 207 -7.96 -18.89 18.12
CA LYS A 207 -7.32 -19.99 18.85
C LYS A 207 -7.43 -19.69 20.35
N PRO A 208 -7.87 -20.65 21.18
CA PRO A 208 -7.86 -20.47 22.63
C PRO A 208 -6.46 -20.11 23.14
N MET A 209 -6.37 -19.11 24.03
CA MET A 209 -5.17 -18.92 24.82
C MET A 209 -5.08 -20.05 25.83
N THR A 210 -4.06 -20.91 25.69
CA THR A 210 -3.72 -21.86 26.74
C THR A 210 -3.10 -21.05 27.89
N THR A 211 -3.92 -20.60 28.82
CA THR A 211 -3.44 -20.29 30.17
C THR A 211 -2.86 -21.59 30.73
N LEU A 212 -1.67 -21.51 31.33
CA LEU A 212 -0.92 -22.65 31.88
C LEU A 212 -1.63 -23.36 33.06
N THR A 213 -2.94 -23.21 33.23
CA THR A 213 -3.68 -23.71 34.39
C THR A 213 -4.61 -24.88 34.10
N ASN A 214 -4.81 -25.34 32.86
CA ASN A 214 -5.60 -26.57 32.62
C ASN A 214 -5.11 -27.38 31.40
N VAL A 215 -4.01 -28.10 31.57
CA VAL A 215 -3.45 -29.00 30.53
C VAL A 215 -4.29 -30.27 30.31
N ASN A 216 -5.31 -30.54 31.12
CA ASN A 216 -5.95 -31.86 31.10
C ASN A 216 -7.27 -31.99 30.32
N ASN A 217 -7.73 -30.99 29.54
CA ASN A 217 -8.96 -31.19 28.73
C ASN A 217 -9.16 -30.26 27.52
N ALA A 218 -8.12 -29.73 26.87
CA ALA A 218 -8.29 -28.85 25.72
C ALA A 218 -8.43 -29.62 24.38
N LYS A 219 -9.64 -30.14 24.08
CA LYS A 219 -10.04 -30.35 22.68
C LYS A 219 -10.27 -28.97 22.06
N GLY A 220 -9.39 -28.54 21.17
CA GLY A 220 -9.50 -27.26 20.48
C GLY A 220 -10.77 -27.19 19.63
N HIS A 221 -11.79 -26.48 20.13
CA HIS A 221 -12.96 -26.13 19.34
C HIS A 221 -12.67 -24.85 18.55
N ILE A 222 -12.64 -24.97 17.23
CA ILE A 222 -12.65 -23.83 16.32
C ILE A 222 -14.08 -23.27 16.33
N LYS A 223 -14.27 -22.08 16.91
CA LYS A 223 -15.54 -21.37 16.84
C LYS A 223 -15.59 -20.59 15.52
N ASN A 224 -16.63 -20.84 14.72
CA ASN A 224 -16.95 -20.07 13.53
C ASN A 224 -17.97 -19.02 13.93
N GLU A 225 -17.55 -17.78 14.11
CA GLU A 225 -18.47 -16.67 14.36
C GLU A 225 -18.51 -15.78 13.14
N LYS A 226 -19.72 -15.59 12.62
CA LYS A 226 -19.99 -14.72 11.49
C LYS A 226 -20.27 -13.33 12.04
N VAL A 227 -19.50 -12.34 11.59
CA VAL A 227 -19.82 -10.93 11.74
C VAL A 227 -20.58 -10.48 10.50
#